data_AF-X0Z714-F1
#
_entry.id   AF-X0Z714-F1
#
_cell.length_a   1.000
_cell.length_b   1.000
_cell.length_c   1.000
_cell.angle_alpha   90.00
_cell.angle_beta   90.00
_cell.angle_gamma   90.00
#
_symmetry.space_group_name_H-M   'P 1'
#
loop_
_entity.id
_entity.type
_entity.pdbx_description
1 polymer ?
#
loop_
_entity_poly.entity_id
_entity_poly.type
_entity_poly.pdbx_seq_one_letter_code
_entity_poly.pdbx_strand_id
1 'polypeptide(L)'
;MEEKYVELLKTKCDEENYKKLMELNNPELHNFIAKYVELCNPLSVFVRTDSLKDTRYIRDKAKELGEETQLLIDGHTVHFDGYFDQARDKENTKFL
;
A
#
# COMPACT_ATOMS: atom_id res chain seq x y z
N MET A 1 2.09 5.70 21.24
CA MET A 1 1.70 4.45 20.56
C MET A 1 1.59 3.37 21.61
N GLU A 2 0.60 2.49 21.55
CA GLU A 2 0.51 1.36 22.49
C GLU A 2 1.68 0.38 22.27
N GLU A 3 2.22 -0.22 23.34
CA GLU A 3 3.38 -1.13 23.24
C GLU A 3 3.13 -2.31 22.28
N LYS A 4 1.91 -2.88 22.29
CA LYS A 4 1.52 -3.96 21.37
C LYS A 4 1.64 -3.56 19.90
N TYR A 5 1.38 -2.30 19.57
CA TYR A 5 1.39 -1.80 18.19
C TYR A 5 2.80 -1.50 17.68
N VAL A 6 3.73 -1.20 18.58
CA VAL A 6 5.14 -1.03 18.22
C VAL A 6 5.68 -2.34 17.64
N GLU A 7 5.50 -3.46 18.35
CA GLU A 7 6.00 -4.76 17.90
C GLU A 7 5.26 -5.29 16.67
N LEU A 8 3.94 -5.06 16.59
CA LEU A 8 3.17 -5.39 15.40
C LEU A 8 3.71 -4.67 14.16
N LEU A 9 3.92 -3.35 14.24
CA LEU A 9 4.43 -2.57 13.11
C LEU A 9 5.87 -2.92 12.76
N LYS A 10 6.74 -3.21 13.73
CA LYS A 10 8.11 -3.68 13.46
C LYS A 10 8.15 -5.05 12.79
N THR A 11 7.14 -5.90 13.04
CA THR A 11 7.07 -7.24 12.44
C THR A 11 6.49 -7.18 11.02
N LYS A 12 5.50 -6.31 10.80
CA LYS A 12 4.78 -6.22 9.52
C LYS A 12 5.44 -5.27 8.53
N CYS A 13 6.04 -4.18 9.01
CA CYS A 13 6.94 -3.35 8.23
C CYS A 13 8.35 -3.94 8.35
N ASP A 14 9.10 -3.98 7.26
CA ASP A 14 10.56 -4.15 7.38
C ASP A 14 11.20 -2.90 8.05
N GLU A 15 12.51 -2.96 8.29
CA GLU A 15 13.24 -1.88 8.95
C GLU A 15 13.13 -0.53 8.19
N GLU A 16 13.21 -0.56 6.85
CA GLU A 16 13.13 0.64 6.02
C GLU A 16 11.74 1.30 6.13
N ASN A 17 10.67 0.50 5.99
CA ASN A 17 9.29 0.97 6.05
C ASN A 17 8.88 1.40 7.45
N TYR A 18 9.34 0.70 8.49
CA TYR A 18 9.13 1.12 9.87
C TYR A 18 9.75 2.49 10.13
N LYS A 19 11.00 2.70 9.68
CA LYS A 19 11.68 3.99 9.82
C LYS A 19 10.94 5.12 9.10
N LYS A 20 10.53 4.91 7.84
CA LYS A 20 9.71 5.87 7.07
C LYS A 20 8.45 6.29 7.84
N LEU A 21 7.78 5.32 8.48
CA LEU A 21 6.58 5.59 9.26
C LEU A 21 6.88 6.38 10.54
N MET A 22 7.95 6.03 11.25
CA MET A 22 8.34 6.70 12.50
C MET A 22 8.83 8.14 12.29
N GLU A 23 9.40 8.47 11.13
CA GLU A 23 9.85 9.83 10.78
C GLU A 23 8.72 10.88 10.86
N LEU A 24 7.46 10.47 10.69
CA LEU A 24 6.30 11.36 10.81
C LEU A 24 6.03 11.85 12.23
N ASN A 25 6.61 11.20 13.25
CA ASN A 25 6.48 11.55 14.67
C ASN A 25 5.02 11.81 15.12
N ASN A 26 4.08 11.00 14.61
CA ASN A 26 2.64 11.14 14.89
C ASN A 26 2.09 9.86 15.54
N PRO A 27 2.02 9.80 16.88
CA PRO A 27 1.56 8.62 17.60
C PRO A 27 0.10 8.22 17.32
N GLU A 28 -0.78 9.18 17.02
CA GLU A 28 -2.18 8.90 16.67
C GLU A 28 -2.26 8.20 15.32
N LEU A 29 -1.52 8.69 14.32
CA LEU A 29 -1.42 8.05 13.02
C LEU A 29 -0.84 6.63 13.13
N HIS A 30 0.19 6.44 13.95
CA HIS A 30 0.79 5.11 14.16
C HIS A 30 -0.21 4.14 14.78
N ASN A 31 -0.95 4.56 15.81
CA ASN A 31 -2.01 3.76 16.42
C ASN A 31 -3.13 3.44 15.42
N PHE A 32 -3.52 4.42 14.60
CA PHE A 32 -4.53 4.23 13.55
C PHE A 32 -4.09 3.14 12.56
N ILE A 33 -2.87 3.26 12.01
CA ILE A 33 -2.33 2.27 11.08
C ILE A 33 -2.25 0.89 11.74
N ALA A 34 -1.71 0.81 12.95
CA ALA A 34 -1.55 -0.46 13.65
C ALA A 34 -2.89 -1.16 13.92
N LYS A 35 -3.95 -0.41 14.26
CA LYS A 35 -5.31 -0.93 14.39
C LYS A 35 -5.78 -1.63 13.10
N TYR A 36 -5.54 -1.03 11.94
CA TYR A 36 -5.94 -1.63 10.66
C TYR A 36 -5.00 -2.75 10.21
N VAL A 37 -3.72 -2.70 10.57
CA VAL A 37 -2.78 -3.82 10.36
C VAL A 37 -3.20 -5.03 11.20
N GLU A 38 -3.63 -4.82 12.45
CA GLU A 38 -4.19 -5.87 13.31
C GLU A 38 -5.48 -6.44 12.71
N LEU A 39 -6.39 -5.57 12.26
CA LEU A 39 -7.69 -5.96 11.70
C LEU A 39 -7.59 -6.71 10.36
N CYS A 40 -6.79 -6.19 9.42
CA CYS A 40 -6.67 -6.76 8.07
C CYS A 40 -5.63 -7.89 7.99
N ASN A 41 -4.72 -7.96 8.97
CA ASN A 41 -3.62 -8.93 9.06
C ASN A 41 -2.88 -9.16 7.72
N PRO A 42 -2.33 -8.12 7.08
CA PRO A 42 -1.61 -8.27 5.81
C PRO A 42 -0.33 -9.08 6.01
N LEU A 43 0.21 -9.66 4.93
CA LEU A 43 1.50 -10.35 4.99
C LEU A 43 2.64 -9.40 5.36
N SER A 44 2.67 -8.21 4.73
CA SER A 44 3.65 -7.16 4.99
C SER A 44 3.03 -5.78 4.74
N VAL A 45 3.69 -4.73 5.23
CA VAL A 45 3.28 -3.33 5.07
C VAL A 45 4.40 -2.55 4.39
N PHE A 46 4.09 -1.93 3.27
CA PHE A 46 4.97 -1.02 2.53
C PHE A 46 4.55 0.43 2.76
N VAL A 47 5.52 1.30 3.07
CA VAL A 47 5.32 2.73 3.31
C VAL A 47 5.91 3.49 2.12
N ARG A 48 5.02 3.97 1.24
CA ARG A 48 5.38 4.70 0.02
C ARG A 48 5.68 6.17 0.33
N THR A 49 6.86 6.62 -0.07
CA THR A 49 7.26 8.05 -0.12
C THR A 49 7.14 8.61 -1.54
N ASP A 50 7.44 9.89 -1.73
CA ASP A 50 7.52 10.51 -3.06
C ASP A 50 8.83 10.19 -3.83
N SER A 51 9.64 9.26 -3.33
CA SER A 51 10.87 8.88 -4.01
C SER A 51 10.60 8.15 -5.34
N LEU A 52 11.51 8.35 -6.30
CA LEU A 52 11.50 7.59 -7.56
C LEU A 52 11.74 6.09 -7.32
N LYS A 53 12.44 5.72 -6.25
CA LYS A 53 12.67 4.31 -5.86
C LYS A 53 11.35 3.62 -5.56
N ASP A 54 10.51 4.22 -4.70
CA ASP A 54 9.22 3.63 -4.33
C ASP A 54 8.26 3.58 -5.52
N THR A 55 8.30 4.60 -6.38
CA THR A 55 7.52 4.63 -7.62
C THR A 55 7.91 3.49 -8.57
N ARG A 56 9.21 3.23 -8.72
CA ARG A 56 9.72 2.12 -9.55
C ARG A 56 9.36 0.77 -8.93
N TYR A 57 9.54 0.61 -7.62
CA TYR A 57 9.19 -0.60 -6.90
C TYR A 57 7.73 -1.03 -7.17
N ILE A 58 6.77 -0.12 -7.04
CA ILE A 58 5.36 -0.42 -7.29
C ILE A 58 5.11 -0.82 -8.75
N ARG A 59 5.66 -0.07 -9.71
CA ARG A 59 5.51 -0.37 -11.14
C ARG A 59 6.12 -1.71 -11.52
N ASP A 60 7.31 -2.00 -11.00
CA ASP A 60 7.99 -3.26 -11.27
C ASP A 60 7.26 -4.43 -10.62
N LYS A 61 6.70 -4.23 -9.41
CA LYS A 61 5.91 -5.25 -8.74
C LYS A 61 4.61 -5.58 -9.47
N ALA A 62 3.89 -4.57 -9.97
CA ALA A 62 2.68 -4.78 -10.76
C ALA A 62 2.95 -5.59 -12.04
N LYS A 63 4.09 -5.34 -12.71
CA LYS A 63 4.54 -6.15 -13.86
C LYS A 63 4.94 -7.56 -13.46
N GLU A 64 5.68 -7.72 -12.36
CA GLU A 64 6.11 -9.03 -11.84
C GLU A 64 4.91 -9.93 -11.49
N LEU A 65 3.86 -9.34 -10.91
CA LEU A 65 2.62 -10.04 -10.55
C LEU A 65 1.68 -10.26 -11.74
N GLY A 66 1.97 -9.68 -12.90
CA GLY A 66 1.15 -9.80 -14.11
C GLY A 66 -0.11 -8.95 -14.10
N GLU A 67 -0.25 -8.01 -13.16
CA GLU A 67 -1.32 -7.01 -13.17
C GLU A 67 -1.12 -6.08 -14.37
N GLU A 68 0.11 -5.64 -14.62
CA GLU A 68 0.45 -4.71 -15.72
C GLU A 68 1.30 -5.40 -16.79
N THR A 69 0.96 -5.21 -18.06
CA THR A 69 1.76 -5.71 -19.20
C THR A 69 2.46 -4.56 -19.93
N GLN A 70 3.77 -4.68 -20.14
CA GLN A 70 4.56 -3.66 -20.84
C GLN A 70 4.16 -3.51 -22.32
N LEU A 71 4.07 -2.26 -22.78
CA LEU A 71 3.84 -1.91 -24.19
C LEU A 71 5.15 -1.54 -24.91
N LEU A 72 5.07 -1.34 -26.23
CA LEU A 72 6.22 -0.95 -27.05
C LEU A 72 6.80 0.43 -26.69
N ILE A 73 5.99 1.31 -26.12
CA ILE A 73 6.43 2.63 -25.66
C ILE A 73 6.99 2.47 -24.25
N ASP A 74 8.24 2.92 -24.07
CA ASP A 74 8.91 2.81 -22.78
C ASP A 74 8.11 3.52 -21.66
N GLY A 75 8.03 2.85 -20.51
CA GLY A 75 7.25 3.29 -19.35
C GLY A 75 5.73 3.13 -19.48
N HIS A 76 5.18 2.69 -20.61
CA HIS A 76 3.75 2.47 -20.79
C HIS A 76 3.38 1.00 -20.53
N THR A 77 2.24 0.80 -19.85
CA THR A 77 1.68 -0.52 -19.57
C THR A 77 0.19 -0.55 -19.92
N VAL A 78 -0.37 -1.76 -19.95
CA VAL A 78 -1.81 -2.01 -20.05
C VAL A 78 -2.25 -2.98 -18.96
N HIS A 79 -3.39 -2.68 -18.36
CA HIS A 79 -4.14 -3.54 -17.44
C HIS A 79 -5.57 -3.69 -17.96
N PHE A 80 -6.19 -4.84 -17.67
CA PHE A 80 -7.59 -5.08 -17.95
C PHE A 80 -8.29 -5.42 -16.63
N ASP A 81 -9.19 -4.55 -16.21
CA ASP A 81 -10.00 -4.77 -15.01
C ASP A 81 -10.91 -5.99 -15.16
N GLY A 82 -11.37 -6.52 -14.03
CA GLY A 82 -12.38 -7.58 -14.00
C GLY A 82 -13.67 -7.15 -14.70
N TYR A 83 -14.36 -8.09 -15.35
CA TYR A 83 -15.60 -7.82 -16.09
C TYR A 83 -16.68 -7.09 -15.25
N PHE A 84 -16.70 -7.33 -13.93
CA PHE A 84 -17.67 -6.73 -13.02
C PHE A 84 -17.18 -5.42 -12.35
N ASP A 85 -15.99 -4.92 -12.70
CA ASP A 85 -15.36 -3.76 -12.05
C ASP A 85 -14.87 -2.71 -13.07
N GLN A 86 -15.69 -2.42 -14.08
CA GLN A 86 -15.31 -1.56 -15.21
C GLN A 86 -15.64 -0.07 -15.00
N ALA A 87 -16.39 0.27 -13.96
CA ALA A 87 -16.86 1.62 -13.73
C ALA A 87 -17.16 1.87 -12.26
N ARG A 88 -17.22 3.16 -11.89
CA ARG A 88 -17.64 3.56 -10.55
C ARG A 88 -19.03 3.03 -10.20
N ASP A 89 -19.11 2.29 -9.11
CA ASP A 89 -20.37 1.81 -8.53
C ASP A 89 -21.11 2.93 -7.77
N LYS A 90 -22.09 3.54 -8.44
CA LYS A 90 -22.90 4.62 -7.84
C LYS A 90 -23.88 4.10 -6.79
N GLU A 91 -24.37 2.87 -6.93
CA GLU A 91 -25.40 2.29 -6.06
C GLU A 91 -24.83 1.99 -4.67
N ASN A 92 -23.56 1.55 -4.61
CA ASN A 92 -22.86 1.31 -3.35
C ASN A 92 -22.07 2.53 -2.83
N THR A 93 -22.04 3.67 -3.54
CA THR A 93 -21.49 4.93 -3.03
C THR A 93 -22.48 5.61 -2.08
N LYS A 94 -22.09 5.86 -0.82
CA LYS A 94 -23.00 6.41 0.22
C LYS A 94 -22.48 7.71 0.83
N PHE A 95 -23.39 8.63 1.16
CA PHE A 95 -23.17 9.70 2.13
C PHE A 95 -23.66 9.20 3.49
N LEU A 96 -22.77 9.12 4.48
CA LEU A 96 -23.02 8.53 5.79
C LEU A 96 -23.03 9.60 6.88
#